data_AF-G7Y2N3-F1
#
_entry.id   AF-G7Y2N3-F1
#
_cell.length_a   1.000
_cell.length_b   1.000
_cell.length_c   1.000
_cell.angle_alpha   90.00
_cell.angle_beta   90.00
_cell.angle_gamma   90.00
#
_symmetry.space_group_name_H-M   'P 1'
#
loop_
_entity.id
_entity.type
_entity.pdbx_description
1 polymer ?
#
loop_
_entity_poly.entity_id
_entity_poly.type
_entity_poly.pdbx_seq_one_letter_code
_entity_poly.pdbx_strand_id
1 'polypeptide(L)' 'MGPEDTDCSICLQRFVHPAQLPCGHVFCFLCIKGCAFHRRRCPICRQQFSIRFFDDPKLVLGKFACLLS' A
#
# COMPACT_ATOMS: atom_id res chain seq x y z
N MET A 1 -17.08 1.04 5.32
CA MET A 1 -15.92 1.62 4.63
C MET A 1 -16.44 2.34 3.41
N GLY A 2 -16.38 3.67 3.42
CA GLY A 2 -16.89 4.53 2.35
C GLY A 2 -15.94 4.60 1.14
N PRO A 3 -16.34 5.31 0.07
CA PRO A 3 -15.57 5.43 -1.18
C PRO A 3 -14.20 6.12 -1.04
N GLU A 4 -13.89 6.68 0.12
CA GLU A 4 -12.61 7.33 0.48
C GLU A 4 -11.51 6.35 0.93
N ASP A 5 -11.83 5.07 1.17
CA ASP A 5 -10.86 4.04 1.60
C ASP A 5 -10.16 3.33 0.42
N THR A 6 -10.25 3.89 -0.79
CA THR A 6 -9.72 3.27 -2.02
C THR A 6 -8.50 3.97 -2.62
N ASP A 7 -8.06 5.06 -2.00
CA ASP A 7 -7.00 5.91 -2.53
C ASP A 7 -5.71 5.79 -1.72
N CYS A 8 -4.58 5.76 -2.42
CA CYS A 8 -3.27 5.72 -1.80
C CYS A 8 -2.88 7.08 -1.26
N SER A 9 -2.55 7.16 0.03
CA SER A 9 -2.13 8.42 0.66
C SER A 9 -0.78 8.97 0.19
N ILE A 10 -0.05 8.26 -0.69
CA ILE A 10 1.22 8.72 -1.26
C ILE A 10 0.99 9.44 -2.59
N CYS A 11 0.29 8.81 -3.54
CA CYS A 11 0.02 9.40 -4.85
C CYS A 11 -1.34 10.11 -4.93
N LEU A 12 -2.20 9.97 -3.91
CA LEU A 12 -3.56 10.49 -3.86
C LEU A 12 -4.45 10.00 -5.02
N GLN A 13 -4.16 8.80 -5.52
CA GLN A 13 -4.92 8.13 -6.59
C GLN A 13 -5.39 6.78 -6.11
N ARG A 14 -6.36 6.18 -6.83
CA ARG A 14 -6.89 4.85 -6.54
C ARG A 14 -5.78 3.80 -6.49
N PHE A 15 -5.88 2.84 -5.57
CA PHE A 15 -4.82 1.85 -5.35
C PHE A 15 -4.49 1.04 -6.62
N VAL A 16 -3.21 1.00 -6.97
CA VAL A 16 -2.64 0.11 -7.99
C VAL A 16 -1.73 -0.90 -7.28
N HIS A 17 -2.08 -2.18 -7.37
CA HIS A 17 -1.44 -3.26 -6.59
C HIS A 17 -1.28 -2.88 -5.11
N PRO A 18 -2.39 -2.76 -4.36
CA PRO A 18 -2.33 -2.35 -2.96
C PRO A 18 -1.51 -3.35 -2.14
N ALA A 19 -0.48 -2.85 -1.47
CA ALA A 19 0.39 -3.61 -0.59
C ALA A 19 0.14 -3.18 0.86
N GLN A 20 -0.15 -4.14 1.74
CA GLN A 20 -0.34 -3.89 3.15
C GLN A 20 0.99 -4.04 3.90
N LEU A 21 1.41 -2.97 4.58
CA LEU A 21 2.56 -3.03 5.48
C LEU A 21 2.25 -3.86 6.74
N PRO A 22 3.26 -4.35 7.47
CA PRO A 22 3.04 -5.08 8.74
C PRO A 22 2.25 -4.31 9.80
N CYS A 23 2.22 -2.97 9.71
CA CYS A 23 1.42 -2.11 10.59
C CYS A 23 -0.07 -2.02 10.19
N GLY A 24 -0.49 -2.66 9.11
CA GLY A 24 -1.88 -2.68 8.63
C GLY A 24 -2.24 -1.62 7.58
N HIS A 25 -1.42 -0.57 7.41
CA HIS A 25 -1.67 0.48 6.41
C HIS A 25 -1.38 0.00 4.98
N VAL A 26 -2.17 0.48 4.03
CA VAL A 26 -2.16 0.05 2.63
C VAL A 26 -1.72 1.20 1.71
N PHE A 27 -0.87 0.89 0.74
CA PHE A 27 -0.37 1.84 -0.27
C PHE A 27 -0.24 1.14 -1.62
N CYS A 28 -0.12 1.87 -2.73
CA CYS A 28 0.33 1.25 -3.98
C CYS A 28 1.74 0.65 -3.77
N PHE A 29 1.97 -0.57 -4.26
CA PHE A 29 3.24 -1.28 -4.10
C PHE A 29 4.44 -0.42 -4.50
N LEU A 30 4.38 0.22 -5.68
CA LEU A 30 5.47 1.06 -6.17
C LEU A 30 5.63 2.36 -5.39
N CYS A 31 4.54 2.95 -4.88
CA CYS A 31 4.60 4.16 -4.06
C CYS A 31 5.33 3.89 -2.74
N ILE A 32 4.95 2.83 -2.02
CA ILE A 32 5.62 2.50 -0.76
C ILE A 32 7.05 1.99 -0.97
N LYS A 33 7.32 1.30 -2.08
CA LYS A 33 8.68 0.90 -2.48
C LYS A 33 9.57 2.13 -2.69
N GLY A 34 9.07 3.16 -3.39
CA GLY A 34 9.77 4.43 -3.58
C GLY A 34 10.03 5.17 -2.25
N CYS A 35 9.03 5.26 -1.37
CA CYS A 35 9.22 5.89 -0.05
C CYS A 35 10.26 5.14 0.81
N ALA A 36 10.23 3.80 0.78
CA ALA A 36 11.12 2.95 1.57
C ALA A 36 12.60 3.08 1.19
N PHE A 37 12.92 3.50 -0.04
CA PHE A 37 14.28 3.82 -0.46
C PHE A 37 14.90 4.94 0.38
N HIS A 38 14.11 5.96 0.76
CA HIS A 38 14.59 7.05 1.59
C HIS A 38 14.47 6.75 3.09
N ARG A 39 13.33 6.20 3.52
CA ARG A 39 13.05 5.90 4.93
C ARG A 39 12.16 4.67 5.04
N ARG A 40 12.66 3.62 5.69
CA ARG A 40 11.93 2.35 5.94
C ARG A 40 10.88 2.47 7.05
N ARG A 41 9.99 3.46 6.95
CA ARG A 41 8.95 3.76 7.94
C ARG A 41 7.62 3.98 7.24
N CYS A 42 6.53 3.53 7.85
CA CYS A 42 5.18 3.76 7.35
C CYS A 42 4.91 5.27 7.23
N PRO A 43 4.40 5.78 6.10
CA PRO A 43 4.06 7.20 5.94
C PRO A 43 2.98 7.70 6.92
N ILE A 44 2.15 6.81 7.45
CA ILE A 44 1.04 7.16 8.35
C ILE A 44 1.48 7.04 9.81
N CYS A 45 1.79 5.84 10.29
CA CYS A 45 2.09 5.60 11.70
C CYS A 45 3.58 5.62 12.06
N ARG A 46 4.48 5.82 11.08
CA ARG A 46 5.94 5.87 11.25
C ARG A 46 6.59 4.58 11.78
N GLN A 47 5.82 3.49 11.91
CA GLN A 47 6.34 2.18 12.29
C GLN A 47 7.39 1.72 11.29
N GLN A 48 8.51 1.23 11.80
CA GLN A 48 9.61 0.74 10.99
C GLN A 48 9.28 -0.65 10.42
N PHE A 49 9.69 -0.92 9.19
CA PHE A 49 9.51 -2.22 8.55
C PHE A 49 10.78 -2.64 7.80
N SER A 50 10.97 -3.94 7.61
CA SER A 50 12.14 -4.47 6.91
C SER A 50 12.00 -4.30 5.39
N ILE A 51 13.12 -4.03 4.69
CA ILE A 51 13.17 -4.01 3.22
C ILE A 51 12.78 -5.36 2.62
N ARG A 52 12.95 -6.46 3.38
CA ARG A 52 12.53 -7.81 2.97
C ARG A 52 11.03 -7.93 2.70
N PHE A 53 10.24 -6.96 3.16
CA PHE A 53 8.84 -6.84 2.78
C PHE A 53 8.61 -6.85 1.26
N PHE A 54 9.57 -6.35 0.47
CA PHE A 54 9.43 -6.26 -0.99
C PHE A 54 9.77 -7.56 -1.73
N ASP A 55 10.37 -8.54 -1.06
CA ASP A 55 10.65 -9.86 -1.65
C ASP A 55 9.38 -10.73 -1.72
N ASP A 56 8.49 -10.60 -0.73
CA ASP A 56 7.18 -11.26 -0.67
C ASP A 56 6.12 -10.26 -0.16
N PRO A 57 5.64 -9.34 -1.02
CA PRO A 57 4.69 -8.34 -0.60
C PRO A 57 3.31 -8.97 -0.40
N LYS A 58 2.70 -8.70 0.76
CA LYS A 58 1.28 -8.97 1.00
C LYS A 58 0.43 -8.00 0.19
N LEU A 59 0.23 -8.35 -1.09
CA LEU A 59 -0.71 -7.66 -1.94
C LEU A 59 -2.12 -7.98 -1.46
N VAL A 60 -2.84 -6.93 -1.08
CA VAL A 60 -4.26 -7.06 -0.81
C VAL A 60 -4.91 -7.23 -2.17
N LEU A 61 -5.21 -8.48 -2.55
CA LEU A 61 -6.16 -8.75 -3.62
C LEU A 61 -7.47 -8.12 -3.15
N GLY A 62 -7.70 -6.88 -3.57
CA GLY A 62 -8.98 -6.29 -3.33
C GLY A 62 -10.03 -7.22 -3.92
N LYS A 63 -11.17 -7.30 -3.25
CA LYS A 63 -12.43 -7.69 -3.89
C LYS A 63 -12.74 -6.68 -5.02
N PHE A 64 -11.92 -6.71 -6.07
CA PHE A 64 -12.01 -5.90 -7.28
C PHE A 64 -12.15 -6.79 -8.51
N ALA A 65 -12.38 -8.10 -8.33
CA ALA A 65 -13.16 -8.86 -9.28
C ALA A 65 -14.60 -8.31 -9.22
N CYS A 66 -15.17 -7.95 -10.37
CA CYS A 66 -16.37 -7.10 -10.57
C CYS A 66 -16.03 -5.61 -10.41
N LEU A 67 -15.80 -4.84 -11.47
CA LEU A 67 -16.76 -4.58 -12.54
C LEU A 67 -16.04 -4.54 -13.90
N LEU A 68 -16.00 -5.70 -14.57
CA LEU A 68 -16.14 -5.70 -16.02
C LEU A 68 -17.62 -5.39 -16.28
N SER A 69 -17.92 -4.19 -16.77
CA SER A 69 -19.18 -3.84 -17.42
C SER A 69 -18.86 -2.76 -18.46
#